data_AF-A0A1V3U1G0-F1
#
_entry.id   AF-A0A1V3U1G0-F1
#
_cell.length_a   1.000
_cell.length_b   1.000
_cell.length_c   1.000
_cell.angle_alpha   90.00
_cell.angle_beta   90.00
_cell.angle_gamma   90.00
#
_symmetry.space_group_name_H-M   'P 1'
#
loop_
_entity.id
_entity.type
_entity.pdbx_description
1 polymer ?
#
loop_
_entity_poly.entity_id
_entity_poly.type
_entity_poly.pdbx_seq_one_letter_code
_entity_poly.pdbx_strand_id
1 'polypeptide(L)'
;MWKIIGLCLIFLLSSNIYSQNKERFQYVKIGNMEGTLDAQDFDLIGGKIRYMQLLEEFEKKFSKIKNGYPDYYRDYDLYDSFSLKLIAKLIPKRSVPVESKRKYDFFDIPINTKIFKVYYNINTKKIDGIIETSSSIIE
;
A
#
# COMPACT_ATOMS: atom_id res chain seq x y z
N MET A 1 2.64 0.74 55.80
CA MET A 1 3.27 -0.21 54.84
C MET A 1 2.20 -1.15 54.30
N TRP A 2 1.46 -0.75 53.26
CA TRP A 2 0.49 -1.62 52.59
C TRP A 2 1.05 -1.96 51.21
N LYS A 3 1.23 -3.26 50.98
CA LYS A 3 1.81 -3.84 49.78
C LYS A 3 0.75 -3.91 48.68
N ILE A 4 1.19 -3.55 47.48
CA ILE A 4 0.51 -3.57 46.18
C ILE A 4 -0.22 -4.90 45.95
N ILE A 5 -1.46 -4.85 45.45
CA ILE A 5 -1.92 -5.61 44.27
C ILE A 5 -2.97 -4.70 43.60
N GLY A 6 -2.50 -3.79 42.75
CA GLY A 6 -3.35 -3.10 41.79
C GLY A 6 -3.78 -4.13 40.75
N LEU A 7 -5.06 -4.48 40.80
CA LEU A 7 -5.74 -5.45 39.96
C LEU A 7 -5.67 -5.02 38.47
N CYS A 8 -4.54 -5.28 37.80
CA CYS A 8 -4.36 -5.07 36.35
C CYS A 8 -5.08 -6.16 35.55
N LEU A 9 -6.39 -6.30 35.74
CA LEU A 9 -7.26 -7.31 35.13
C LEU A 9 -8.34 -6.70 34.22
N ILE A 10 -8.08 -5.52 33.65
CA ILE A 10 -9.05 -4.82 32.78
C ILE A 10 -8.54 -4.67 31.33
N PHE A 11 -7.29 -5.06 31.01
CA PHE A 11 -6.74 -4.94 29.64
C PHE A 11 -6.66 -6.25 28.85
N LEU A 12 -7.41 -7.29 29.23
CA LEU A 12 -7.43 -8.59 28.53
C LEU A 12 -8.75 -8.89 27.79
N LEU A 13 -9.66 -7.91 27.66
CA LEU A 13 -10.94 -8.08 26.97
C LEU A 13 -11.15 -7.15 25.75
N SER A 14 -10.09 -6.55 25.21
CA SER A 14 -10.08 -6.14 23.81
C SER A 14 -9.51 -7.24 22.92
N SER A 15 -9.85 -8.50 23.20
CA SER A 15 -9.96 -9.51 22.17
C SER A 15 -11.10 -9.09 21.24
N ASN A 16 -10.81 -8.12 20.39
CA ASN A 16 -11.48 -7.96 19.11
C ASN A 16 -11.27 -9.27 18.36
N ILE A 17 -12.14 -10.25 18.65
CA ILE A 17 -12.44 -11.37 17.78
C ILE A 17 -13.15 -10.76 16.57
N TYR A 18 -12.40 -10.01 15.77
CA TYR A 18 -12.77 -9.59 14.42
C TYR A 18 -12.34 -10.74 13.50
N SER A 19 -13.10 -11.83 13.58
CA SER A 19 -13.07 -12.87 12.58
C SER A 19 -14.29 -12.68 11.70
N GLN A 20 -14.03 -12.24 10.46
CA GLN A 20 -14.75 -12.51 9.19
C GLN A 20 -14.68 -11.28 8.29
N ASN A 21 -13.92 -11.42 7.19
CA ASN A 21 -13.60 -10.42 6.15
C ASN A 21 -12.54 -9.38 6.54
N LYS A 22 -11.27 -9.79 6.60
CA LYS A 22 -10.21 -8.83 6.25
C LYS A 22 -10.45 -8.46 4.78
N GLU A 23 -10.88 -7.23 4.52
CA GLU A 23 -10.93 -6.69 3.17
C GLU A 23 -9.57 -6.95 2.51
N ARG A 24 -9.62 -7.69 1.40
CA ARG A 24 -8.43 -8.09 0.63
C ARG A 24 -7.64 -6.86 0.25
N PHE A 25 -8.32 -5.83 -0.21
CA PHE A 25 -7.73 -4.54 -0.50
C PHE A 25 -7.84 -3.64 0.71
N GLN A 26 -6.77 -2.93 1.05
CA GLN A 26 -6.72 -2.06 2.23
C GLN A 26 -6.20 -0.70 1.85
N TYR A 27 -6.85 0.34 2.37
CA TYR A 27 -6.28 1.68 2.36
C TYR A 27 -5.05 1.77 3.25
N VAL A 28 -4.05 2.50 2.77
CA VAL A 28 -2.82 2.75 3.49
C VAL A 28 -2.38 4.21 3.30
N LYS A 29 -1.79 4.76 4.36
CA LYS A 29 -1.11 6.06 4.33
C LYS A 29 0.32 5.91 4.80
N ILE A 30 1.27 6.31 3.96
CA ILE A 30 2.71 6.20 4.22
C ILE A 30 3.31 7.59 4.08
N GLY A 31 3.64 8.20 5.22
CA GLY A 31 3.92 9.63 5.28
C GLY A 31 2.73 10.43 4.74
N ASN A 32 2.96 11.21 3.68
CA ASN A 32 1.93 12.01 3.00
C ASN A 32 1.29 11.31 1.80
N MET A 33 1.71 10.09 1.50
CA MET A 33 1.23 9.33 0.34
C MET A 33 0.07 8.43 0.75
N GLU A 34 -0.97 8.43 -0.07
CA GLU A 34 -2.22 7.70 0.16
C GLU A 34 -2.39 6.67 -0.94
N GLY A 35 -2.88 5.49 -0.60
CA GLY A 35 -3.03 4.42 -1.57
C GLY A 35 -3.77 3.19 -1.08
N THR A 36 -3.73 2.16 -1.91
CA THR A 36 -4.30 0.84 -1.68
C THR A 36 -3.22 -0.22 -1.79
N LEU A 37 -3.41 -1.34 -1.10
CA LEU A 37 -2.57 -2.54 -1.17
C LEU A 37 -3.44 -3.80 -1.13
N ASP A 38 -2.93 -4.92 -1.60
CA ASP A 38 -3.54 -6.24 -1.42
C ASP A 38 -2.92 -6.93 -0.18
N ALA A 39 -3.75 -7.31 0.80
CA ALA A 39 -3.31 -8.01 2.00
C ALA A 39 -2.79 -9.43 1.71
N GLN A 40 -3.10 -10.00 0.54
CA GLN A 40 -2.49 -11.26 0.09
C GLN A 40 -0.98 -11.13 -0.09
N ASP A 41 -0.49 -9.93 -0.43
CA ASP A 41 0.92 -9.67 -0.63
C ASP A 41 1.75 -9.76 0.66
N PHE A 42 1.10 -9.69 1.83
CA PHE A 42 1.78 -9.78 3.11
C PHE A 42 2.54 -11.09 3.23
N ASP A 43 1.94 -12.20 2.80
CA ASP A 43 2.53 -13.52 2.95
C ASP A 43 3.74 -13.71 2.02
N LEU A 44 3.80 -12.97 0.89
CA LEU A 44 4.91 -13.01 -0.06
C LEU A 44 6.22 -12.48 0.53
N ILE A 45 6.17 -11.64 1.57
CA ILE A 45 7.36 -11.00 2.15
C ILE A 45 7.60 -11.34 3.62
N GLY A 46 6.80 -12.26 4.17
CA GLY A 46 6.90 -12.71 5.56
C GLY A 46 6.10 -11.86 6.55
N GLY A 47 4.95 -11.35 6.10
CA GLY A 47 3.91 -10.73 6.92
C GLY A 47 3.79 -9.22 6.79
N LYS A 48 2.69 -8.69 7.34
CA LYS A 48 2.29 -7.27 7.27
C LYS A 48 3.39 -6.31 7.73
N ILE A 49 4.10 -6.61 8.83
CA ILE A 49 5.13 -5.72 9.38
C ILE A 49 6.25 -5.50 8.36
N ARG A 50 6.75 -6.59 7.75
CA ARG A 50 7.79 -6.49 6.72
C ARG A 50 7.28 -5.74 5.50
N TYR A 51 6.05 -6.05 5.05
CA TYR A 51 5.44 -5.38 3.91
C TYR A 51 5.37 -3.86 4.12
N MET A 52 4.92 -3.42 5.29
CA MET A 52 4.88 -1.98 5.63
C MET A 52 6.27 -1.34 5.64
N GLN A 53 7.29 -2.03 6.18
CA GLN A 53 8.68 -1.54 6.14
C GLN A 53 9.22 -1.41 4.70
N LEU A 54 8.86 -2.35 3.82
CA LEU A 54 9.21 -2.28 2.40
C LEU A 54 8.59 -1.04 1.75
N LEU A 55 7.32 -0.76 2.00
CA LEU A 55 6.65 0.41 1.44
C LEU A 55 7.22 1.73 1.98
N GLU A 56 7.54 1.80 3.27
CA GLU A 56 8.23 2.97 3.86
C GLU A 56 9.61 3.21 3.23
N GLU A 57 10.39 2.15 3.02
CA GLU A 57 11.69 2.23 2.35
C GLU A 57 11.55 2.71 0.91
N PHE A 58 10.56 2.17 0.19
CA PHE A 58 10.21 2.57 -1.16
C PHE A 58 9.84 4.05 -1.23
N GLU A 59 8.87 4.53 -0.44
CA GLU A 59 8.40 5.93 -0.50
C GLU A 59 9.51 6.92 -0.09
N LYS A 60 10.37 6.54 0.87
CA LYS A 60 11.55 7.35 1.21
C LYS A 60 12.53 7.48 0.04
N LYS A 61 12.71 6.44 -0.78
CA LYS A 61 13.55 6.52 -1.98
C LYS A 61 12.83 7.27 -3.11
N PHE A 62 11.56 6.96 -3.32
CA PHE A 62 10.77 7.51 -4.42
C PHE A 62 10.50 9.00 -4.26
N SER A 63 10.33 9.50 -3.03
CA SER A 63 10.23 10.95 -2.74
C SER A 63 11.37 11.78 -3.33
N LYS A 64 12.56 11.20 -3.53
CA LYS A 64 13.72 11.89 -4.12
C LYS A 64 13.63 12.02 -5.64
N ILE A 65 12.70 11.32 -6.29
CA ILE A 65 12.48 11.32 -7.74
C ILE A 65 11.23 12.13 -8.04
N LYS A 66 11.38 13.28 -8.71
CA LYS A 66 10.26 14.18 -9.08
C LYS A 66 9.32 14.46 -7.89
N ASN A 67 9.90 14.69 -6.71
CA ASN A 67 9.19 14.94 -5.45
C ASN A 67 8.17 13.85 -5.05
N GLY A 68 8.34 12.62 -5.56
CA GLY A 68 7.47 11.49 -5.23
C GLY A 68 6.02 11.64 -5.69
N TYR A 69 5.71 12.47 -6.69
CA TYR A 69 4.35 12.52 -7.28
C TYR A 69 3.20 12.66 -6.25
N PRO A 70 3.12 13.79 -5.51
CA PRO A 70 2.16 13.97 -4.41
C PRO A 70 0.70 14.06 -4.86
N ASP A 71 0.46 14.44 -6.13
CA ASP A 71 -0.87 14.55 -6.73
C ASP A 71 -1.42 13.21 -7.25
N TYR A 72 -0.79 12.11 -6.85
CA TYR A 72 -1.14 10.75 -7.27
C TYR A 72 -1.40 9.87 -6.06
N TYR A 73 -2.43 9.04 -6.14
CA TYR A 73 -2.60 7.89 -5.27
C TYR A 73 -1.62 6.77 -5.65
N ARG A 74 -1.40 5.85 -4.73
CA ARG A 74 -0.64 4.62 -4.94
C ARG A 74 -1.57 3.42 -5.00
N ASP A 75 -1.37 2.54 -5.97
CA ASP A 75 -1.87 1.18 -5.90
C ASP A 75 -0.65 0.27 -5.87
N TYR A 76 -0.38 -0.31 -4.70
CA TYR A 76 0.79 -1.14 -4.43
C TYR A 76 0.47 -2.59 -4.70
N ASP A 77 1.39 -3.26 -5.37
CA ASP A 77 1.24 -4.63 -5.82
C ASP A 77 2.59 -5.34 -5.77
N LEU A 78 2.60 -6.61 -5.39
CA LEU A 78 3.75 -7.49 -5.52
C LEU A 78 3.49 -8.50 -6.62
N TYR A 79 4.14 -8.30 -7.76
CA TYR A 79 4.08 -9.28 -8.83
C TYR A 79 5.24 -10.27 -8.77
N ASP A 80 4.94 -11.53 -9.06
CA ASP A 80 5.93 -12.57 -9.32
C ASP A 80 5.59 -13.39 -10.57
N SER A 81 6.60 -13.57 -11.42
CA SER A 81 6.73 -14.73 -12.33
C SER A 81 8.18 -15.21 -12.45
N PHE A 82 9.16 -14.46 -11.91
CA PHE A 82 10.61 -14.69 -12.07
C PHE A 82 11.44 -13.91 -11.03
N SER A 83 10.92 -12.83 -10.45
CA SER A 83 11.55 -12.05 -9.38
C SER A 83 10.52 -11.21 -8.63
N LEU A 84 10.51 -11.26 -7.30
CA LEU A 84 9.63 -10.45 -6.48
C LEU A 84 10.00 -8.95 -6.61
N LYS A 85 9.10 -8.15 -7.17
CA LYS A 85 9.24 -6.70 -7.32
C LYS A 85 8.03 -6.00 -6.72
N LEU A 86 8.27 -4.84 -6.13
CA LEU A 86 7.20 -3.92 -5.76
C LEU A 86 6.85 -3.06 -6.96
N ILE A 87 5.57 -3.03 -7.29
CA ILE A 87 5.00 -2.17 -8.32
C ILE A 87 4.14 -1.15 -7.61
N ALA A 88 4.41 0.14 -7.83
CA ALA A 88 3.52 1.21 -7.42
C ALA A 88 2.89 1.84 -8.65
N LYS A 89 1.59 1.62 -8.86
CA LYS A 89 0.83 2.33 -9.88
C LYS A 89 0.46 3.70 -9.33
N LEU A 90 0.81 4.75 -10.06
CA LEU A 90 0.52 6.13 -9.72
C LEU A 90 -0.74 6.57 -10.44
N ILE A 91 -1.80 6.79 -9.68
CA ILE A 91 -3.12 7.12 -10.19
C ILE A 91 -3.39 8.61 -9.92
N PRO A 92 -3.59 9.46 -10.95
CA PRO A 92 -3.84 10.88 -10.73
C PRO A 92 -5.05 11.11 -9.82
N LYS A 93 -4.90 11.85 -8.72
CA LYS A 93 -6.01 12.11 -7.78
C LYS A 93 -7.22 12.78 -8.43
N ARG A 94 -6.98 13.57 -9.48
CA ARG A 94 -8.01 14.25 -10.29
C ARG A 94 -8.88 13.29 -11.10
N SER A 95 -8.39 12.07 -11.38
CA SER A 95 -9.08 11.08 -12.20
C SER A 95 -9.95 10.13 -11.37
N VAL A 96 -9.84 10.18 -10.04
CA VAL A 96 -10.60 9.32 -9.12
C VAL A 96 -11.91 10.02 -8.71
N PRO A 97 -13.09 9.47 -9.04
CA PRO A 97 -14.38 10.00 -8.61
C PRO A 97 -14.51 10.03 -7.08
N VAL A 98 -15.30 10.99 -6.56
CA VAL A 98 -15.51 11.16 -5.10
C VAL A 98 -16.12 9.92 -4.45
N GLU A 99 -16.96 9.17 -5.18
CA GLU A 99 -17.60 7.95 -4.70
C GLU A 99 -16.59 6.82 -4.48
N SER A 100 -15.64 6.65 -5.41
CA SER A 100 -14.57 5.65 -5.29
C SER A 100 -13.65 5.94 -4.11
N LYS A 101 -13.44 7.23 -3.77
CA LYS A 101 -12.66 7.63 -2.58
C LYS A 101 -13.27 7.16 -1.27
N ARG A 102 -14.58 6.91 -1.20
CA ARG A 102 -15.27 6.50 0.03
C ARG A 102 -15.18 5.01 0.29
N LYS A 103 -15.00 4.22 -0.78
CA LYS A 103 -14.98 2.76 -0.69
C LYS A 103 -13.59 2.22 -0.37
N TYR A 104 -12.50 2.97 -0.64
CA TYR A 104 -11.12 2.64 -0.25
C TYR A 104 -10.57 1.28 -0.70
N ASP A 105 -11.37 0.45 -1.37
CA ASP A 105 -11.00 -0.88 -1.83
C ASP A 105 -10.34 -0.84 -3.21
N PHE A 106 -10.83 0.03 -4.11
CA PHE A 106 -10.35 0.13 -5.48
C PHE A 106 -10.50 1.54 -6.05
N PHE A 107 -9.48 1.98 -6.79
CA PHE A 107 -9.57 3.19 -7.61
C PHE A 107 -10.22 2.87 -8.95
N ASP A 108 -11.55 2.97 -9.01
CA ASP A 108 -12.28 2.96 -10.27
C ASP A 108 -11.97 4.25 -11.04
N ILE A 109 -11.19 4.12 -12.13
CA ILE A 109 -10.73 5.23 -12.96
C ILE A 109 -11.08 4.97 -14.44
N PRO A 110 -11.35 6.02 -15.24
CA PRO A 110 -11.62 5.87 -16.66
C PRO A 110 -10.52 5.08 -17.37
N ILE A 111 -10.89 4.19 -18.30
CA ILE A 111 -9.99 3.26 -19.02
C ILE A 111 -8.80 3.97 -19.71
N ASN A 112 -9.03 5.18 -20.22
CA ASN A 112 -8.00 5.97 -20.91
C ASN A 112 -7.17 6.86 -19.96
N THR A 113 -7.30 6.67 -18.65
CA THR A 113 -6.53 7.44 -17.67
C THR A 113 -5.07 7.08 -17.78
N LYS A 114 -4.23 8.07 -18.11
CA LYS A 114 -2.78 7.95 -18.03
C LYS A 114 -2.36 7.75 -16.58
N ILE A 115 -1.66 6.64 -16.34
CA ILE A 115 -1.07 6.27 -15.05
C ILE A 115 0.42 6.02 -15.25
N PHE A 116 1.17 5.98 -14.16
CA PHE A 116 2.57 5.56 -14.20
C PHE A 116 2.74 4.25 -13.43
N LYS A 117 3.54 3.32 -13.93
CA LYS A 117 4.02 2.17 -13.16
C LYS A 117 5.45 2.45 -12.72
N VAL A 118 5.70 2.35 -11.41
CA VAL A 118 7.02 2.45 -10.82
C VAL A 118 7.44 1.07 -10.36
N TYR A 119 8.59 0.61 -10.84
CA TYR A 119 9.13 -0.70 -10.48
C TYR A 119 10.24 -0.55 -9.46
N TYR A 120 10.12 -1.24 -8.34
CA TYR A 120 11.10 -1.29 -7.27
C TYR A 120 11.61 -2.71 -7.09
N ASN A 121 12.90 -2.89 -7.30
CA ASN A 121 13.57 -4.15 -7.05
C ASN A 121 13.89 -4.28 -5.56
N ILE A 122 13.19 -5.19 -4.88
CA ILE A 122 13.32 -5.36 -3.44
C ILE A 122 14.70 -5.87 -3.01
N ASN A 123 15.37 -6.64 -3.88
CA ASN A 123 16.67 -7.25 -3.57
C ASN A 123 17.79 -6.23 -3.69
N THR A 124 17.80 -5.47 -4.79
CA THR A 124 18.82 -4.44 -5.01
C THR A 124 18.48 -3.11 -4.35
N LYS A 125 17.24 -2.96 -3.88
CA LYS A 125 16.68 -1.75 -3.27
C LYS A 125 16.75 -0.54 -4.20
N LYS A 126 16.52 -0.77 -5.51
CA LYS A 126 16.59 0.26 -6.56
C LYS A 126 15.25 0.42 -7.25
N ILE A 127 14.99 1.65 -7.68
CA ILE A 127 13.88 1.95 -8.58
C ILE A 127 14.39 1.68 -9.99
N ASP A 128 13.82 0.66 -10.63
CA ASP A 128 14.25 0.16 -11.94
C ASP A 128 13.76 1.06 -13.08
N GLY A 129 12.64 1.78 -12.89
CA GLY A 129 12.09 2.69 -13.88
C GLY A 129 10.70 3.22 -13.55
N ILE A 130 10.28 4.24 -14.30
CA ILE A 130 8.93 4.80 -14.28
C ILE A 130 8.41 4.76 -15.72
N ILE A 131 7.33 4.03 -15.96
CA ILE A 131 6.75 3.83 -17.29
C ILE A 131 5.37 4.48 -17.31
N GLU A 132 5.10 5.35 -18.29
CA GLU A 132 3.74 5.85 -18.56
C GLU A 132 2.93 4.75 -19.25
N THR A 133 1.73 4.51 -18.75
CA THR A 133 0.79 3.54 -19.32
C THR A 133 -0.66 4.03 -19.11
N SER A 134 -1.64 3.20 -19.43
CA SER A 134 -3.06 3.48 -19.20
C SER A 134 -3.71 2.31 -18.46
N SER A 135 -4.84 2.53 -17.81
CA SER A 135 -5.59 1.44 -17.15
C SER A 135 -6.09 0.38 -18.14
N SER A 136 -6.17 0.68 -19.45
CA SER A 136 -6.46 -0.29 -20.52
C SER A 136 -5.35 -1.29 -20.84
N ILE A 137 -4.09 -1.03 -20.48
CA ILE A 137 -2.98 -1.91 -20.88
C ILE A 137 -2.80 -2.98 -19.79
N ILE A 138 -3.48 -4.11 -19.99
CA ILE A 138 -3.12 -5.39 -19.39
C ILE A 138 -1.83 -5.83 -20.11
N GLU A 139 -0.71 -5.85 -19.39
CA GLU A 139 0.55 -6.42 -19.87
C GLU A 139 0.51 -7.95 -19.82
#